data_AF-A0A517PXC0-F1
#
_entry.id   AF-A0A517PXC0-F1
#
_cell.length_a   1.000
_cell.length_b   1.000
_cell.length_c   1.000
_cell.angle_alpha   90.00
_cell.angle_beta   90.00
_cell.angle_gamma   90.00
#
_symmetry.space_group_name_H-M   'P 1'
#
loop_
_entity.id
_entity.type
_entity.pdbx_description
1 polymer ?
#
loop_
_entity_poly.entity_id
_entity_poly.type
_entity_poly.pdbx_seq_one_letter_code
_entity_poly.pdbx_strand_id
1 'polypeptide(L)'
;MQTTESVAKRALCVGLMAMRAQAENGISNIPEQADRYREFGESLLQWAGEYGIADALSSAELKLHDQPLGDWDRSAIFETFWRVEALKALLWSIGVIEEMPSYYDVGNPNEIYSMVPINQPIEGFLDSAAIRGKETLDAELHQAQFLNWRARTEVMRLQGMEPPPGDSYAATVSRALDGIEQEGINVEHDGVDLLIDGQRLVDLDGETKGNFASICYERHLALEWICADGTDWDQTLCHT
;
A
#
# COMPACT_ATOMS: atom_id res chain seq x y z
N MET A 1 -9.11 -7.09 15.02
CA MET A 1 -9.50 -6.19 13.93
C MET A 1 -9.46 -4.77 14.45
N GLN A 2 -8.88 -3.87 13.69
CA GLN A 2 -8.79 -2.46 14.03
C GLN A 2 -10.18 -1.79 14.06
N THR A 3 -10.29 -0.71 14.82
CA THR A 3 -11.53 0.09 14.88
C THR A 3 -11.62 1.04 13.67
N THR A 4 -12.83 1.49 13.33
CA THR A 4 -13.04 2.52 12.28
C THR A 4 -12.16 3.75 12.51
N GLU A 5 -12.12 4.24 13.75
CA GLU A 5 -11.31 5.41 14.12
C GLU A 5 -9.82 5.14 13.91
N SER A 6 -9.32 3.98 14.31
CA SER A 6 -7.93 3.57 14.11
C SER A 6 -7.57 3.54 12.62
N VAL A 7 -8.42 2.96 11.78
CA VAL A 7 -8.18 2.86 10.33
C VAL A 7 -8.24 4.24 9.66
N ALA A 8 -9.21 5.09 10.02
CA ALA A 8 -9.30 6.45 9.50
C ALA A 8 -8.09 7.30 9.90
N LYS A 9 -7.66 7.24 11.15
CA LYS A 9 -6.41 7.89 11.61
C LYS A 9 -5.19 7.35 10.88
N ARG A 10 -5.13 6.04 10.63
CA ARG A 10 -4.01 5.47 9.88
C ARG A 10 -3.97 5.99 8.45
N ALA A 11 -5.13 6.11 7.78
CA ALA A 11 -5.22 6.72 6.45
C ALA A 11 -4.70 8.18 6.43
N LEU A 12 -5.02 8.98 7.44
CA LEU A 12 -4.50 10.36 7.58
C LEU A 12 -2.97 10.36 7.69
N CYS A 13 -2.39 9.49 8.51
CA CYS A 13 -0.93 9.40 8.68
C CYS A 13 -0.22 8.90 7.43
N VAL A 14 -0.74 7.85 6.77
CA VAL A 14 -0.16 7.34 5.53
C VAL A 14 -0.26 8.39 4.42
N GLY A 15 -1.40 9.08 4.31
CA GLY A 15 -1.56 10.20 3.38
C GLY A 15 -0.59 11.36 3.64
N LEU A 16 -0.39 11.72 4.91
CA LEU A 16 0.61 12.71 5.32
C LEU A 16 2.02 12.30 4.87
N MET A 17 2.43 11.07 5.15
CA MET A 17 3.78 10.59 4.83
C MET A 17 4.00 10.48 3.32
N ALA A 18 3.00 10.05 2.55
CA ALA A 18 3.08 10.00 1.09
C ALA A 18 3.18 11.42 0.48
N MET A 19 2.40 12.38 0.97
CA MET A 19 2.47 13.78 0.55
C MET A 19 3.80 14.42 0.95
N ARG A 20 4.33 14.07 2.13
CA ARG A 20 5.66 14.51 2.56
C ARG A 20 6.76 13.94 1.66
N ALA A 21 6.66 12.67 1.25
CA ALA A 21 7.59 12.08 0.28
C ALA A 21 7.59 12.86 -1.06
N GLN A 22 6.44 13.38 -1.50
CA GLN A 22 6.35 14.23 -2.69
C GLN A 22 7.07 15.57 -2.49
N ALA A 23 6.92 16.20 -1.31
CA ALA A 23 7.67 17.40 -0.95
C ALA A 23 9.18 17.15 -0.96
N GLU A 24 9.64 16.09 -0.28
CA GLU A 24 11.04 15.65 -0.23
C GLU A 24 11.60 15.41 -1.65
N ASN A 25 10.87 14.66 -2.48
CA ASN A 25 11.26 14.41 -3.86
C ASN A 25 11.44 15.71 -4.66
N GLY A 26 10.51 16.65 -4.51
CA GLY A 26 10.55 17.95 -5.18
C GLY A 26 11.73 18.82 -4.72
N ILE A 27 12.04 18.83 -3.42
CA ILE A 27 13.21 19.53 -2.86
C ILE A 27 14.51 18.96 -3.44
N SER A 28 14.64 17.64 -3.46
CA SER A 28 15.90 16.99 -3.87
C SER A 28 16.11 16.95 -5.38
N ASN A 29 15.05 16.88 -6.18
CA ASN A 29 15.15 16.60 -7.62
C ASN A 29 14.68 17.74 -8.53
N ILE A 30 14.06 18.80 -7.99
CA ILE A 30 13.57 19.95 -8.78
C ILE A 30 14.10 21.25 -8.13
N PRO A 31 15.43 21.54 -8.24
CA PRO A 31 16.07 22.63 -7.51
C PRO A 31 15.44 24.00 -7.73
N GLU A 32 14.92 24.26 -8.93
CA GLU A 32 14.24 25.50 -9.30
C GLU A 32 12.89 25.70 -8.59
N GLN A 33 12.31 24.66 -8.01
CA GLN A 33 11.07 24.69 -7.23
C GLN A 33 11.29 24.27 -5.77
N ALA A 34 12.53 24.08 -5.32
CA ALA A 34 12.83 23.55 -4.00
C ALA A 34 12.17 24.36 -2.87
N ASP A 35 12.16 25.69 -2.95
CA ASP A 35 11.54 26.54 -1.93
C ASP A 35 10.02 26.34 -1.87
N ARG A 36 9.35 26.19 -3.02
CA ARG A 36 7.92 25.88 -3.08
C ARG A 36 7.61 24.53 -2.41
N TYR A 37 8.45 23.51 -2.64
CA TYR A 37 8.27 22.21 -2.00
C TYR A 37 8.60 22.22 -0.51
N ARG A 38 9.53 23.07 -0.06
CA ARG A 38 9.76 23.32 1.38
C ARG A 38 8.54 23.96 2.02
N GLU A 39 8.00 25.03 1.44
CA GLU A 39 6.78 25.68 1.94
C GLU A 39 5.61 24.69 2.03
N PHE A 40 5.47 23.82 1.00
CA PHE A 40 4.49 22.75 1.03
C PHE A 40 4.75 21.76 2.17
N GLY A 41 5.99 21.26 2.31
CA GLY A 41 6.38 20.37 3.40
C GLY A 41 6.15 20.97 4.79
N GLU A 42 6.46 22.26 4.99
CA GLU A 42 6.21 22.97 6.24
C GLU A 42 4.72 23.03 6.57
N SER A 43 3.87 23.27 5.57
CA SER A 43 2.41 23.24 5.76
C SER A 43 1.90 21.88 6.22
N LEU A 44 2.48 20.78 5.71
CA LEU A 44 2.14 19.41 6.12
C LEU A 44 2.52 19.15 7.58
N LEU A 45 3.71 19.60 8.01
CA LEU A 45 4.17 19.47 9.38
C LEU A 45 3.26 20.25 10.34
N GLN A 46 2.89 21.49 9.97
CA GLN A 46 1.97 22.31 10.76
C GLN A 46 0.60 21.66 10.90
N TRP A 47 0.02 21.20 9.78
CA TRP A 47 -1.27 20.50 9.78
C TRP A 47 -1.24 19.24 10.64
N ALA A 48 -0.16 18.46 10.56
CA ALA A 48 -0.01 17.25 11.36
C ALA A 48 0.01 17.53 12.86
N GLY A 49 0.66 18.62 13.29
CA GLY A 49 0.67 19.07 14.68
C GLY A 49 -0.67 19.65 15.13
N GLU A 50 -1.32 20.46 14.30
CA GLU A 50 -2.61 21.11 14.61
C GLU A 50 -3.72 20.09 14.89
N TYR A 51 -3.79 19.03 14.07
CA TYR A 51 -4.84 18.01 14.17
C TYR A 51 -4.40 16.74 14.93
N GLY A 52 -3.23 16.75 15.58
CA GLY A 52 -2.73 15.62 16.37
C GLY A 52 -2.42 14.36 15.55
N ILE A 53 -2.16 14.51 14.25
CA ILE A 53 -1.80 13.40 13.36
C ILE A 53 -0.38 12.90 13.62
N ALA A 54 0.52 13.81 14.01
CA ALA A 54 1.90 13.47 14.34
C ALA A 54 1.97 12.46 15.51
N ASP A 55 1.10 12.61 16.51
CA ASP A 55 1.01 11.73 17.68
C ASP A 55 0.54 10.31 17.34
N ALA A 56 -0.09 10.14 16.17
CA ALA A 56 -0.60 8.86 15.70
C ALA A 56 0.35 8.14 14.74
N LEU A 57 1.46 8.77 14.31
CA LEU A 57 2.44 8.14 13.42
C LEU A 57 3.05 6.89 14.07
N SER A 58 3.38 5.89 13.26
CA SER A 58 4.18 4.76 13.73
C SER A 58 5.59 5.19 14.15
N SER A 59 6.34 4.34 14.83
CA SER A 59 7.69 4.69 15.27
C SER A 59 8.62 4.96 14.09
N ALA A 60 8.50 4.18 13.01
CA ALA A 60 9.26 4.38 11.78
C ALA A 60 8.84 5.66 11.05
N GLU A 61 7.54 5.93 10.96
CA GLU A 61 6.99 7.13 10.33
C GLU A 61 7.41 8.40 11.09
N LEU A 62 7.30 8.40 12.43
CA LEU A 62 7.69 9.52 13.27
C LEU A 62 9.18 9.85 13.11
N LYS A 63 10.04 8.83 13.07
CA LYS A 63 11.48 9.02 12.84
C LYS A 63 11.77 9.72 11.52
N LEU A 64 11.01 9.43 10.47
CA LEU A 64 11.13 10.10 9.18
C LEU A 64 10.53 11.51 9.24
N HIS A 65 9.36 11.67 9.87
CA HIS A 65 8.65 12.93 10.04
C HIS A 65 9.48 13.99 10.79
N ASP A 66 10.26 13.57 11.78
CA ASP A 66 11.11 14.46 12.59
C ASP A 66 12.40 14.91 11.88
N GLN A 67 12.73 14.35 10.72
CA GLN A 67 13.90 14.80 9.96
C GLN A 67 13.64 16.17 9.32
N PRO A 68 14.69 17.01 9.16
CA PRO A 68 14.57 18.25 8.40
C PRO A 68 14.09 17.99 6.96
N LEU A 69 13.30 18.93 6.41
CA LEU A 69 12.83 18.85 5.03
C LEU A 69 14.00 18.91 4.05
N GLY A 70 14.07 17.94 3.14
CA GLY A 70 15.13 17.76 2.16
C GLY A 70 16.21 16.76 2.57
N ASP A 71 16.16 16.22 3.79
CA ASP A 71 17.16 15.28 4.31
C ASP A 71 16.80 13.80 4.07
N TRP A 72 15.60 13.49 3.57
CA TRP A 72 15.25 12.12 3.23
C TRP A 72 16.15 11.61 2.10
N ASP A 73 16.72 10.43 2.31
CA ASP A 73 17.43 9.75 1.23
C ASP A 73 16.47 9.22 0.17
N ARG A 74 17.02 8.86 -1.00
CA ARG A 74 16.23 8.38 -2.13
C ARG A 74 15.47 7.10 -1.84
N SER A 75 15.97 6.22 -0.97
CA SER A 75 15.29 4.98 -0.60
C SER A 75 14.06 5.30 0.24
N ALA A 76 14.22 6.15 1.25
CA ALA A 76 13.12 6.58 2.11
C ALA A 76 12.01 7.27 1.31
N ILE A 77 12.36 8.14 0.36
CA ILE A 77 11.38 8.77 -0.55
C ILE A 77 10.65 7.70 -1.37
N PHE A 78 11.38 6.77 -1.99
CA PHE A 78 10.80 5.75 -2.86
C PHE A 78 9.91 4.76 -2.12
N GLU A 79 10.36 4.25 -0.96
CA GLU A 79 9.59 3.35 -0.11
C GLU A 79 8.33 4.03 0.43
N THR A 80 8.43 5.29 0.86
CA THR A 80 7.27 6.02 1.36
C THR A 80 6.27 6.35 0.25
N PHE A 81 6.74 6.57 -0.98
CA PHE A 81 5.87 6.80 -2.14
C PHE A 81 4.93 5.62 -2.41
N TRP A 82 5.42 4.39 -2.28
CA TRP A 82 4.60 3.18 -2.48
C TRP A 82 3.48 3.00 -1.45
N ARG A 83 3.56 3.69 -0.30
CA ARG A 83 2.50 3.67 0.71
C ARG A 83 1.17 4.21 0.22
N VAL A 84 1.12 4.89 -0.94
CA VAL A 84 -0.15 5.22 -1.61
C VAL A 84 -1.00 3.97 -1.89
N GLU A 85 -0.39 2.81 -2.13
CA GLU A 85 -1.11 1.57 -2.34
C GLU A 85 -1.73 1.03 -1.05
N ALA A 86 -1.03 1.16 0.08
CA ALA A 86 -1.61 0.90 1.40
C ALA A 86 -2.76 1.88 1.71
N LEU A 87 -2.61 3.17 1.33
CA LEU A 87 -3.66 4.18 1.49
C LEU A 87 -4.93 3.83 0.72
N LYS A 88 -4.83 3.30 -0.51
CA LYS A 88 -5.99 2.83 -1.27
C LYS A 88 -6.77 1.77 -0.50
N ALA A 89 -6.08 0.77 0.07
CA ALA A 89 -6.72 -0.28 0.86
C ALA A 89 -7.36 0.28 2.15
N LEU A 90 -6.68 1.21 2.84
CA LEU A 90 -7.23 1.89 4.02
C LEU A 90 -8.51 2.67 3.67
N LEU A 91 -8.49 3.51 2.63
CA LEU A 91 -9.63 4.32 2.19
C LEU A 91 -10.81 3.46 1.68
N TRP A 92 -10.51 2.39 0.95
CA TRP A 92 -11.52 1.41 0.57
C TRP A 92 -12.16 0.76 1.80
N SER A 93 -11.35 0.38 2.79
CA SER A 93 -11.84 -0.33 3.98
C SER A 93 -12.78 0.51 4.84
N ILE A 94 -12.69 1.85 4.80
CA ILE A 94 -13.57 2.79 5.53
C ILE A 94 -14.65 3.42 4.65
N GLY A 95 -14.85 2.91 3.43
CA GLY A 95 -15.93 3.32 2.54
C GLY A 95 -15.73 4.66 1.82
N VAL A 96 -14.53 5.25 1.89
CA VAL A 96 -14.18 6.45 1.11
C VAL A 96 -14.03 6.09 -0.37
N ILE A 97 -13.43 4.93 -0.65
CA ILE A 97 -13.40 4.33 -1.98
C ILE A 97 -14.45 3.22 -2.04
N GLU A 98 -15.33 3.28 -3.05
CA GLU A 98 -16.43 2.33 -3.20
C GLU A 98 -15.96 0.93 -3.62
N GLU A 99 -15.06 0.86 -4.61
CA GLU A 99 -14.51 -0.39 -5.17
C GLU A 99 -12.99 -0.42 -5.02
N MET A 100 -12.42 -1.57 -4.66
CA MET A 100 -10.97 -1.69 -4.51
C MET A 100 -10.31 -1.37 -5.87
N PRO A 101 -9.36 -0.41 -5.94
CA PRO A 101 -8.66 -0.12 -7.18
C PRO A 101 -7.99 -1.37 -7.75
N SER A 102 -7.76 -1.41 -9.06
CA SER A 102 -7.08 -2.55 -9.69
C SER A 102 -5.72 -2.83 -9.04
N TYR A 103 -5.37 -4.11 -8.86
CA TYR A 103 -4.03 -4.53 -8.44
C TYR A 103 -3.01 -4.45 -9.58
N TYR A 104 -3.48 -4.20 -10.80
CA TYR A 104 -2.69 -4.26 -12.03
C TYR A 104 -2.28 -2.89 -12.54
N ASP A 105 -2.82 -1.81 -11.94
CA ASP A 105 -2.51 -0.44 -12.31
C ASP A 105 -2.20 0.40 -11.07
N VAL A 106 -1.10 1.17 -11.15
CA VAL A 106 -0.71 2.16 -10.16
C VAL A 106 -1.72 3.33 -10.15
N GLY A 107 -2.33 3.63 -11.30
CA GLY A 107 -3.24 4.77 -11.45
C GLY A 107 -2.55 6.11 -11.17
N ASN A 108 -3.34 7.14 -10.88
CA ASN A 108 -2.84 8.48 -10.55
C ASN A 108 -2.80 8.69 -9.03
N PRO A 109 -1.62 8.75 -8.38
CA PRO A 109 -1.51 8.93 -6.93
C PRO A 109 -2.21 10.19 -6.41
N ASN A 110 -2.23 11.27 -7.21
CA ASN A 110 -2.83 12.54 -6.78
C ASN A 110 -4.35 12.43 -6.56
N GLU A 111 -5.03 11.54 -7.29
CA GLU A 111 -6.46 11.30 -7.08
C GLU A 111 -6.69 10.68 -5.69
N ILE A 112 -5.83 9.74 -5.27
CA ILE A 112 -5.91 9.13 -3.95
C ILE A 112 -5.58 10.14 -2.85
N TYR A 113 -4.52 10.94 -3.03
CA TYR A 113 -4.16 11.97 -2.06
C TYR A 113 -5.27 13.00 -1.84
N SER A 114 -6.03 13.33 -2.89
CA SER A 114 -7.15 14.28 -2.80
C SER A 114 -8.34 13.78 -1.96
N MET A 115 -8.42 12.48 -1.67
CA MET A 115 -9.46 11.89 -0.83
C MET A 115 -9.15 12.01 0.67
N VAL A 116 -7.93 12.39 1.03
CA VAL A 116 -7.50 12.65 2.41
C VAL A 116 -7.53 14.17 2.64
N PRO A 117 -8.07 14.67 3.76
CA PRO A 117 -8.19 16.11 4.04
C PRO A 117 -6.85 16.75 4.45
N ILE A 118 -5.79 16.53 3.68
CA ILE A 118 -4.47 17.11 3.91
C ILE A 118 -4.57 18.63 3.82
N ASN A 119 -4.01 19.33 4.82
CA ASN A 119 -4.14 20.79 4.98
C ASN A 119 -5.60 21.29 5.11
N GLN A 120 -6.51 20.43 5.58
CA GLN A 120 -7.92 20.74 5.82
C GLN A 120 -8.40 20.16 7.16
N PRO A 121 -9.53 20.63 7.71
CA PRO A 121 -10.14 20.03 8.89
C PRO A 121 -10.45 18.53 8.72
N ILE A 122 -10.18 17.73 9.74
CA ILE A 122 -10.27 16.26 9.67
C ILE A 122 -11.58 15.69 10.20
N GLU A 123 -12.37 16.49 10.93
CA GLU A 123 -13.54 16.01 11.68
C GLU A 123 -14.56 15.39 10.73
N GLY A 124 -14.84 16.03 9.60
CA GLY A 124 -15.77 15.49 8.59
C GLY A 124 -15.30 14.16 7.98
N PHE A 125 -13.98 13.96 7.85
CA PHE A 125 -13.42 12.69 7.38
C PHE A 125 -13.56 11.59 8.43
N LEU A 126 -13.26 11.89 9.69
CA LEU A 126 -13.42 10.95 10.80
C LEU A 126 -14.89 10.58 11.04
N ASP A 127 -15.79 11.55 10.97
CA ASP A 127 -17.24 11.36 11.22
C ASP A 127 -17.92 10.55 10.10
N SER A 128 -17.40 10.61 8.87
CA SER A 128 -17.96 9.89 7.72
C SER A 128 -17.34 8.51 7.49
N ALA A 129 -16.21 8.21 8.13
CA ALA A 129 -15.55 6.91 8.00
C ALA A 129 -16.44 5.77 8.51
N ALA A 130 -16.59 4.72 7.71
CA ALA A 130 -17.36 3.55 8.06
C ALA A 130 -16.63 2.27 7.62
N ILE A 131 -16.06 1.55 8.60
CA ILE A 131 -15.34 0.31 8.30
C ILE A 131 -16.28 -0.73 7.68
N ARG A 132 -15.81 -1.40 6.62
CA ARG A 132 -16.52 -2.49 5.96
C ARG A 132 -16.68 -3.68 6.90
N GLY A 133 -17.69 -4.51 6.63
CA GLY A 133 -17.95 -5.71 7.41
C GLY A 133 -16.80 -6.71 7.34
N LYS A 134 -16.61 -7.47 8.42
CA LYS A 134 -15.51 -8.45 8.56
C LYS A 134 -15.42 -9.42 7.38
N GLU A 135 -16.55 -9.96 6.91
CA GLU A 135 -16.56 -10.90 5.78
C GLU A 135 -15.98 -10.28 4.50
N THR A 136 -16.31 -9.02 4.21
CA THR A 136 -15.76 -8.28 3.06
C THR A 136 -14.26 -8.04 3.21
N LEU A 137 -13.81 -7.66 4.42
CA LEU A 137 -12.40 -7.42 4.68
C LEU A 137 -11.57 -8.71 4.62
N ASP A 138 -12.10 -9.81 5.17
CA ASP A 138 -11.44 -11.12 5.14
C ASP A 138 -11.33 -11.63 3.69
N ALA A 139 -12.37 -11.45 2.87
CA ALA A 139 -12.34 -11.84 1.45
C ALA A 139 -11.27 -11.05 0.66
N GLU A 140 -11.21 -9.73 0.86
CA GLU A 140 -10.20 -8.89 0.20
C GLU A 140 -8.78 -9.19 0.70
N LEU A 141 -8.62 -9.43 2.01
CA LEU A 141 -7.33 -9.86 2.56
C LEU A 141 -6.88 -11.18 1.93
N HIS A 142 -7.78 -12.15 1.76
CA HIS A 142 -7.45 -13.44 1.15
C HIS A 142 -6.98 -13.27 -0.30
N GLN A 143 -7.66 -12.40 -1.06
CA GLN A 143 -7.24 -12.04 -2.42
C GLN A 143 -5.87 -11.35 -2.43
N ALA A 144 -5.63 -10.39 -1.55
CA ALA A 144 -4.35 -9.68 -1.43
C ALA A 144 -3.20 -10.62 -1.04
N GLN A 145 -3.45 -11.58 -0.15
CA GLN A 145 -2.52 -12.62 0.26
C GLN A 145 -2.07 -13.46 -0.94
N PHE A 146 -3.03 -13.96 -1.72
CA PHE A 146 -2.74 -14.76 -2.92
C PHE A 146 -1.94 -13.97 -3.98
N LEU A 147 -2.36 -12.74 -4.26
CA LEU A 147 -1.66 -11.88 -5.23
C LEU A 147 -0.23 -11.56 -4.78
N ASN A 148 -0.03 -11.22 -3.50
CA ASN A 148 1.30 -10.96 -2.95
C ASN A 148 2.17 -12.23 -2.94
N TRP A 149 1.62 -13.38 -2.58
CA TRP A 149 2.31 -14.67 -2.69
C TRP A 149 2.79 -14.92 -4.11
N ARG A 150 1.91 -14.72 -5.11
CA ARG A 150 2.28 -14.97 -6.51
C ARG A 150 3.34 -13.98 -7.00
N ALA A 151 3.23 -12.70 -6.65
CA ALA A 151 4.24 -11.69 -6.98
C ALA A 151 5.60 -12.03 -6.36
N ARG A 152 5.64 -12.38 -5.06
CA ARG A 152 6.88 -12.78 -4.36
C ARG A 152 7.50 -14.04 -4.95
N THR A 153 6.68 -14.99 -5.36
CA THR A 153 7.14 -16.21 -6.01
C THR A 153 7.86 -15.90 -7.33
N GLU A 154 7.38 -14.92 -8.11
CA GLU A 154 8.09 -14.45 -9.31
C GLU A 154 9.40 -13.73 -8.96
N VAL A 155 9.40 -12.88 -7.93
CA VAL A 155 10.62 -12.20 -7.47
C VAL A 155 11.69 -13.23 -7.08
N MET A 156 11.32 -14.28 -6.34
CA MET A 156 12.26 -15.35 -5.97
C MET A 156 12.84 -16.06 -7.20
N ARG A 157 12.00 -16.38 -8.18
CA ARG A 157 12.43 -16.98 -9.44
C ARG A 157 13.41 -16.09 -10.20
N LEU A 158 13.12 -14.78 -10.30
CA LEU A 158 13.98 -13.80 -10.97
C LEU A 158 15.32 -13.60 -10.25
N GLN A 159 15.35 -13.75 -8.93
CA GLN A 159 16.57 -13.72 -8.13
C GLN A 159 17.39 -15.02 -8.20
N GLY A 160 16.93 -16.03 -8.96
CA GLY A 160 17.61 -17.31 -9.10
C GLY A 160 17.57 -18.18 -7.85
N MET A 161 16.58 -17.96 -6.97
CA MET A 161 16.34 -18.91 -5.88
C MET A 161 15.83 -20.22 -6.45
N GLU A 162 16.37 -21.33 -5.95
CA GLU A 162 15.92 -22.66 -6.34
C GLU A 162 14.61 -23.01 -5.59
N PRO A 163 13.62 -23.62 -6.25
CA PRO A 163 12.45 -24.15 -5.57
C PRO A 163 12.85 -25.32 -4.64
N PRO A 164 11.96 -25.72 -3.71
CA PRO A 164 12.19 -26.90 -2.87
C PRO A 164 12.58 -28.14 -3.69
N PRO A 165 13.44 -29.04 -3.16
CA PRO A 165 13.88 -30.22 -3.90
C PRO A 165 12.70 -31.06 -4.41
N GLY A 166 12.68 -31.32 -5.73
CA GLY A 166 11.62 -32.10 -6.38
C GLY A 166 10.41 -31.27 -6.82
N ASP A 167 10.46 -29.95 -6.69
CA ASP A 167 9.39 -29.04 -7.11
C ASP A 167 9.84 -28.09 -8.23
N SER A 168 8.90 -27.31 -8.76
CA SER A 168 9.19 -26.22 -9.70
C SER A 168 8.25 -25.05 -9.46
N TYR A 169 8.68 -23.83 -9.78
CA TYR A 169 7.81 -22.65 -9.71
C TYR A 169 6.51 -22.84 -10.50
N ALA A 170 6.59 -23.40 -11.71
CA ALA A 170 5.42 -23.66 -12.54
C ALA A 170 4.43 -24.65 -11.89
N ALA A 171 4.95 -25.73 -11.28
CA ALA A 171 4.10 -26.69 -10.58
C ALA A 171 3.47 -26.09 -9.32
N THR A 172 4.21 -25.27 -8.57
CA THR A 172 3.70 -24.54 -7.40
C THR A 172 2.59 -23.57 -7.77
N VAL A 173 2.77 -22.79 -8.84
CA VAL A 173 1.74 -21.87 -9.34
C VAL A 173 0.50 -22.62 -9.81
N SER A 174 0.68 -23.67 -10.62
CA SER A 174 -0.44 -24.49 -11.11
C SER A 174 -1.27 -25.09 -9.98
N ARG A 175 -0.64 -25.66 -8.94
CA ARG A 175 -1.37 -26.21 -7.78
C ARG A 175 -2.15 -25.15 -7.00
N ALA A 176 -1.61 -23.93 -6.90
CA ALA A 176 -2.31 -22.85 -6.24
C ALA A 176 -3.53 -22.39 -7.06
N LEU A 177 -3.39 -22.28 -8.38
CA LEU A 177 -4.49 -21.96 -9.30
C LEU A 177 -5.58 -23.04 -9.32
N ASP A 178 -5.26 -24.31 -9.08
CA ASP A 178 -6.29 -25.35 -8.94
C ASP A 178 -7.18 -25.16 -7.69
N GLY A 179 -6.71 -24.40 -6.69
CA GLY A 179 -7.39 -24.18 -5.42
C GLY A 179 -8.26 -22.91 -5.33
N ILE A 180 -8.00 -21.91 -6.17
CA ILE A 180 -8.57 -20.55 -5.98
C ILE A 180 -10.10 -20.49 -6.05
N GLU A 181 -10.74 -21.33 -6.89
CA GLU A 181 -12.21 -21.38 -6.96
C GLU A 181 -12.83 -21.87 -5.65
N GLN A 182 -12.21 -22.85 -4.99
CA GLN A 182 -12.67 -23.38 -3.71
C GLN A 182 -12.43 -22.39 -2.56
N GLU A 183 -11.39 -21.56 -2.72
CA GLU A 183 -10.97 -20.53 -1.78
C GLU A 183 -11.71 -19.19 -1.97
N GLY A 184 -12.53 -19.07 -3.03
CA GLY A 184 -13.30 -17.87 -3.34
C GLY A 184 -12.46 -16.68 -3.81
N ILE A 185 -11.24 -16.94 -4.28
CA ILE A 185 -10.30 -15.90 -4.74
C ILE A 185 -10.61 -15.55 -6.19
N ASN A 186 -10.97 -14.29 -6.43
CA ASN A 186 -11.33 -13.81 -7.76
C ASN A 186 -10.14 -13.17 -8.47
N VAL A 187 -9.45 -13.94 -9.31
CA VAL A 187 -8.31 -13.50 -10.11
C VAL A 187 -8.44 -14.01 -11.54
N GLU A 188 -7.92 -13.26 -12.50
CA GLU A 188 -7.86 -13.71 -13.90
C GLU A 188 -6.66 -14.65 -14.09
N HIS A 189 -6.87 -15.83 -14.71
CA HIS A 189 -5.82 -16.82 -14.96
C HIS A 189 -6.17 -17.72 -16.16
N ASP A 190 -5.17 -18.36 -16.76
CA ASP A 190 -5.35 -19.34 -17.85
C ASP A 190 -5.04 -20.79 -17.45
N GLY A 191 -4.94 -21.03 -16.14
CA GLY A 191 -4.55 -22.31 -15.54
C GLY A 191 -3.03 -22.56 -15.54
N VAL A 192 -2.24 -21.68 -16.15
CA VAL A 192 -0.77 -21.72 -16.10
C VAL A 192 -0.22 -20.61 -15.21
N ASP A 193 -0.74 -19.40 -15.34
CA ASP A 193 -0.36 -18.25 -14.54
C ASP A 193 -1.51 -17.25 -14.36
N LEU A 194 -1.32 -16.27 -13.49
CA LEU A 194 -2.16 -15.08 -13.40
C LEU A 194 -2.07 -14.26 -14.69
N LEU A 195 -3.22 -13.74 -15.12
CA LEU A 195 -3.32 -12.78 -16.21
C LEU A 195 -3.45 -11.37 -15.64
N ILE A 196 -2.59 -10.49 -16.11
CA ILE A 196 -2.54 -9.06 -15.82
C ILE A 196 -2.80 -8.37 -17.16
N ASP A 197 -3.99 -7.78 -17.32
CA ASP A 197 -4.47 -7.24 -18.61
C ASP A 197 -4.33 -8.26 -19.77
N GLY A 198 -4.70 -9.51 -19.51
CA GLY A 198 -4.65 -10.61 -20.49
C GLY A 198 -3.25 -11.16 -20.78
N GLN A 199 -2.19 -10.68 -20.11
CA GLN A 199 -0.83 -11.19 -20.24
C GLN A 199 -0.41 -11.95 -18.98
N ARG A 200 0.30 -13.06 -19.14
CA ARG A 200 0.80 -13.82 -17.99
C ARG A 200 1.79 -13.00 -17.19
N LEU A 201 1.69 -13.06 -15.86
CA LEU A 201 2.63 -12.38 -14.97
C LEU A 201 4.09 -12.71 -15.33
N VAL A 202 4.43 -13.98 -15.60
CA VAL A 202 5.79 -14.37 -16.00
C VAL A 202 6.31 -13.70 -17.28
N ASP A 203 5.42 -13.29 -18.18
CA ASP A 203 5.76 -12.73 -19.49
C ASP A 203 5.84 -11.20 -19.50
N LEU A 204 5.40 -10.54 -18.42
CA LEU A 204 5.51 -9.09 -18.26
C LEU A 204 6.98 -8.63 -18.16
N ASP A 205 7.20 -7.35 -18.49
CA ASP A 205 8.49 -6.70 -18.30
C ASP A 205 8.82 -6.49 -16.81
N GLY A 206 10.09 -6.17 -16.52
CA GLY A 206 10.58 -6.05 -15.15
C GLY A 206 10.00 -4.88 -14.36
N GLU A 207 9.66 -3.77 -15.02
CA GLU A 207 9.06 -2.60 -14.37
C GLU A 207 7.62 -2.91 -13.98
N THR A 208 6.83 -3.48 -14.90
CA THR A 208 5.46 -3.90 -14.64
C THR A 208 5.40 -4.94 -13.52
N LYS A 209 6.30 -5.93 -13.51
CA LYS A 209 6.42 -6.89 -12.40
C LYS A 209 6.76 -6.24 -11.06
N GLY A 210 7.68 -5.27 -11.08
CA GLY A 210 8.06 -4.51 -9.90
C GLY A 210 6.89 -3.73 -9.31
N ASN A 211 6.16 -3.02 -10.16
CA ASN A 211 4.97 -2.27 -9.76
C ASN A 211 3.89 -3.20 -9.19
N PHE A 212 3.59 -4.31 -9.89
CA PHE A 212 2.64 -5.31 -9.40
C PHE A 212 3.03 -5.87 -8.03
N ALA A 213 4.33 -6.17 -7.81
CA ALA A 213 4.81 -6.65 -6.53
C ALA A 213 4.63 -5.61 -5.41
N SER A 214 4.96 -4.34 -5.66
CA SER A 214 4.76 -3.26 -4.69
C SER A 214 3.28 -3.05 -4.35
N ILE A 215 2.40 -3.04 -5.36
CA ILE A 215 0.95 -2.90 -5.16
C ILE A 215 0.42 -4.04 -4.27
N CYS A 216 0.76 -5.27 -4.61
CA CYS A 216 0.31 -6.44 -3.85
C CYS A 216 0.82 -6.41 -2.41
N TYR A 217 2.09 -6.05 -2.21
CA TYR A 217 2.68 -5.99 -0.88
C TYR A 217 2.02 -4.94 0.01
N GLU A 218 1.93 -3.70 -0.44
CA GLU A 218 1.42 -2.59 0.37
C GLU A 218 -0.07 -2.75 0.71
N ARG A 219 -0.88 -3.27 -0.22
CA ARG A 219 -2.30 -3.55 0.04
C ARG A 219 -2.49 -4.73 0.97
N HIS A 220 -1.74 -5.82 0.79
CA HIS A 220 -1.75 -6.93 1.73
C HIS A 220 -1.36 -6.44 3.12
N LEU A 221 -0.29 -5.66 3.27
CA LEU A 221 0.14 -5.12 4.56
C LEU A 221 -0.97 -4.32 5.25
N ALA A 222 -1.62 -3.43 4.52
CA ALA A 222 -2.72 -2.63 5.06
C ALA A 222 -3.90 -3.50 5.52
N LEU A 223 -4.32 -4.46 4.70
CA LEU A 223 -5.43 -5.36 5.01
C LEU A 223 -5.09 -6.30 6.18
N GLU A 224 -3.85 -6.79 6.25
CA GLU A 224 -3.36 -7.61 7.36
C GLU A 224 -3.44 -6.82 8.66
N TRP A 225 -2.96 -5.56 8.65
CA TRP A 225 -3.04 -4.68 9.82
C TRP A 225 -4.50 -4.40 10.23
N ILE A 226 -5.39 -4.10 9.27
CA ILE A 226 -6.82 -3.87 9.52
C ILE A 226 -7.45 -5.09 10.21
N CYS A 227 -7.20 -6.29 9.69
CA CYS A 227 -7.79 -7.52 10.19
C CYS A 227 -7.17 -7.99 11.51
N ALA A 228 -5.90 -7.66 11.76
CA ALA A 228 -5.18 -8.00 12.99
C ALA A 228 -5.79 -7.33 14.23
N ASP A 229 -5.56 -7.91 15.40
CA ASP A 229 -6.08 -7.41 16.68
C ASP A 229 -4.97 -6.73 17.50
N GLY A 230 -5.09 -5.42 17.70
CA GLY A 230 -4.17 -4.64 18.53
C GLY A 230 -2.72 -4.62 18.05
N THR A 231 -2.45 -5.02 16.81
CA THR A 231 -1.10 -5.04 16.24
C THR A 231 -0.67 -3.64 15.82
N ASP A 232 0.57 -3.30 16.16
CA ASP A 232 1.21 -2.06 15.72
C ASP A 232 1.51 -2.09 14.21
N TRP A 233 1.41 -0.93 13.56
CA TRP A 233 1.64 -0.81 12.12
C TRP A 233 3.02 -1.32 11.71
N ASP A 234 4.07 -0.94 12.44
CA ASP A 234 5.46 -1.32 12.11
C ASP A 234 5.76 -2.79 12.43
N GLN A 235 4.90 -3.44 13.23
CA GLN A 235 5.02 -4.84 13.59
C GLN A 235 4.17 -5.77 12.72
N THR A 236 3.38 -5.22 11.80
CA THR A 236 2.56 -6.01 10.90
C THR A 236 3.43 -6.71 9.87
N LEU A 237 3.23 -8.01 9.68
CA LEU A 237 3.99 -8.83 8.74
C LEU A 237 3.05 -9.46 7.73
N CYS A 238 3.36 -9.31 6.43
CA CYS A 238 2.73 -10.09 5.38
C CYS A 238 3.29 -11.51 5.39
N HIS A 239 2.58 -12.45 5.99
CA HIS A 239 2.89 -13.86 5.86
C HIS A 239 2.43 -14.34 4.47
N THR A 240 3.37 -14.76 3.63
CA THR A 240 3.12 -15.34 2.30
C THR A 240 3.99 -16.56 2.11
#